data_AF-A0A434MG26-F1
#
_entry.id   AF-A0A434MG26-F1
#
_cell.length_a   1.000
_cell.length_b   1.000
_cell.length_c   1.000
_cell.angle_alpha   90.00
_cell.angle_beta   90.00
_cell.angle_gamma   90.00
#
_symmetry.space_group_name_H-M   'P 1'
#
loop_
_entity.id
_entity.type
_entity.pdbx_description
1 polymer ?
#
loop_
_entity_poly.entity_id
_entity_poly.type
_entity_poly.pdbx_seq_one_letter_code
_entity_poly.pdbx_strand_id
1 'polypeptide(L)'
;MISRAQFFVLTKLDSDGLSALKRRNQLPVINAADREYSPFEAFAYLIAERLVDAPDGHGMNRSMAAEIVRDAASLIARRGPDIEASAPMFRYGDGSADHYAGRLHVATEQFSRSDAFVGTKAELAETLAGAGTVFGVNVTNITASFVLLQRRAAGEGIDISGMWPDPASLPTAEDRVQRIAANWRAAITKTNNDRGFGEE
;
A
#
# COMPACT_ATOMS: atom_id res chain seq x y z
N MET A 1 6.83 17.75 3.77
CA MET A 1 5.75 17.40 4.73
C MET A 1 4.55 18.30 4.47
N ILE A 2 3.34 17.83 4.76
CA ILE A 2 2.08 18.58 4.57
C ILE A 2 1.31 18.68 5.89
N SER A 3 0.50 19.74 6.02
CA SER A 3 -0.36 19.94 7.18
C SER A 3 -1.51 18.92 7.23
N ARG A 4 -2.11 18.75 8.41
CA ARG A 4 -3.32 17.91 8.55
C ARG A 4 -4.47 18.36 7.65
N ALA A 5 -4.66 19.67 7.49
CA ALA A 5 -5.69 20.22 6.61
C ALA A 5 -5.41 19.86 5.15
N GLN A 6 -4.16 19.99 4.69
CA GLN A 6 -3.73 19.56 3.37
C GLN A 6 -3.92 18.06 3.17
N PHE A 7 -3.59 17.24 4.16
CA PHE A 7 -3.85 15.80 4.12
C PHE A 7 -5.33 15.48 3.93
N PHE A 8 -6.24 16.16 4.64
CA PHE A 8 -7.69 16.01 4.45
C PHE A 8 -8.17 16.48 3.08
N VAL A 9 -7.60 17.55 2.55
CA VAL A 9 -7.89 18.01 1.18
C VAL A 9 -7.51 16.93 0.16
N LEU A 10 -6.32 16.35 0.28
CA LEU A 10 -5.80 15.33 -0.64
C LEU A 10 -6.55 14.00 -0.52
N THR A 11 -6.92 13.59 0.69
CA THR A 11 -7.57 12.30 0.96
C THR A 11 -9.10 12.35 0.90
N LYS A 12 -9.70 13.51 1.16
CA LYS A 12 -11.14 13.69 1.44
C LYS A 12 -11.61 12.99 2.71
N LEU A 13 -10.69 12.60 3.59
CA LEU A 13 -11.02 12.18 4.95
C LEU A 13 -11.45 13.38 5.79
N ASP A 14 -12.36 13.12 6.72
CA ASP A 14 -12.62 14.00 7.86
C ASP A 14 -11.82 13.53 9.10
N SER A 15 -11.96 14.28 10.20
CA SER A 15 -11.26 13.98 11.45
C SER A 15 -11.65 12.62 12.03
N ASP A 16 -12.93 12.25 11.93
CA ASP A 16 -13.47 11.05 12.54
C ASP A 16 -13.09 9.81 11.72
N GLY A 17 -13.16 9.89 10.40
CA GLY A 17 -12.70 8.88 9.45
C GLY A 17 -11.22 8.59 9.63
N LEU A 18 -10.36 9.63 9.70
CA LEU A 18 -8.94 9.43 9.98
C LEU A 18 -8.70 8.76 11.35
N SER A 19 -9.44 9.20 12.38
CA SER A 19 -9.32 8.63 13.72
C SER A 19 -9.76 7.17 13.76
N ALA A 20 -10.85 6.83 13.07
CA ALA A 20 -11.34 5.46 12.95
C ALA A 20 -10.34 4.56 12.23
N LEU A 21 -9.76 5.01 11.12
CA LEU A 21 -8.74 4.27 10.38
C LEU A 21 -7.48 4.05 11.21
N LYS A 22 -7.01 5.06 11.96
CA LYS A 22 -5.89 4.91 12.90
C LYS A 22 -6.17 3.86 13.97
N ARG A 23 -7.33 3.96 14.65
CA ARG A 23 -7.72 3.02 15.73
C ARG A 23 -7.81 1.58 15.24
N ARG A 24 -8.21 1.37 13.98
CA ARG A 24 -8.36 0.04 13.36
C ARG A 24 -7.11 -0.43 12.61
N ASN A 25 -6.01 0.34 12.64
CA ASN A 25 -4.78 0.06 11.89
C ASN A 25 -5.01 -0.11 10.36
N GLN A 26 -5.93 0.69 9.82
CA GLN A 26 -6.39 0.66 8.43
C GLN A 26 -5.77 1.77 7.55
N LEU A 27 -4.83 2.55 8.09
CA LEU A 27 -3.98 3.41 7.26
C LEU A 27 -2.82 2.57 6.68
N PRO A 28 -2.56 2.63 5.36
CA PRO A 28 -1.53 1.81 4.75
C PRO A 28 -0.13 2.14 5.28
N VAL A 29 0.22 3.42 5.24
CA VAL A 29 1.48 3.95 5.77
C VAL A 29 1.11 4.81 6.96
N ILE A 30 1.80 4.57 8.08
CA ILE A 30 1.63 5.33 9.32
C ILE A 30 3.03 5.77 9.71
N ASN A 31 3.30 7.06 9.66
CA ASN A 31 4.39 7.59 10.45
C ASN A 31 3.99 7.52 11.94
N ALA A 32 4.44 6.47 12.63
CA ALA A 32 4.07 6.21 14.02
C ALA A 32 4.72 7.19 15.01
N ALA A 33 5.75 7.91 14.56
CA ALA A 33 6.54 8.80 15.40
C ALA A 33 6.02 10.24 15.42
N ASP A 34 5.41 10.73 14.32
CA ASP A 34 5.13 12.15 14.16
C ASP A 34 3.66 12.48 13.84
N ARG A 35 3.22 13.66 14.31
CA ARG A 35 1.93 14.27 13.91
C ARG A 35 1.96 14.84 12.48
N GLU A 36 3.01 14.56 11.74
CA GLU A 36 3.26 15.09 10.42
C GLU A 36 2.75 14.12 9.36
N TYR A 37 2.18 14.70 8.30
CA TYR A 37 1.67 13.93 7.17
C TYR A 37 2.57 14.15 5.95
N SER A 38 2.69 13.14 5.11
CA SER A 38 3.38 13.21 3.83
C SER A 38 2.40 13.09 2.67
N PRO A 39 2.73 13.67 1.49
CA PRO A 39 1.94 13.40 0.29
C PRO A 39 1.95 11.91 -0.10
N PHE A 40 3.01 11.16 0.23
CA PHE A 40 3.07 9.71 0.01
C PHE A 40 2.05 8.95 0.86
N GLU A 41 1.83 9.34 2.12
CA GLU A 41 0.75 8.74 2.93
C GLU A 41 -0.62 9.03 2.33
N ALA A 42 -0.85 10.23 1.82
CA ALA A 42 -2.09 10.56 1.13
C ALA A 42 -2.24 9.73 -0.15
N PHE A 43 -1.17 9.57 -0.92
CA PHE A 43 -1.14 8.72 -2.11
C PHE A 43 -1.46 7.26 -1.77
N ALA A 44 -0.77 6.68 -0.79
CA ALA A 44 -0.98 5.31 -0.34
C ALA A 44 -2.43 5.09 0.13
N TYR A 45 -3.00 6.06 0.84
CA TYR A 45 -4.41 6.05 1.20
C TYR A 45 -5.33 6.01 -0.04
N LEU A 46 -5.09 6.84 -1.06
CA LEU A 46 -5.89 6.82 -2.30
C LEU A 46 -5.80 5.49 -3.05
N ILE A 47 -4.65 4.82 -3.02
CA ILE A 47 -4.51 3.47 -3.58
C ILE A 47 -5.40 2.48 -2.81
N ALA A 48 -5.38 2.53 -1.48
CA ALA A 48 -6.22 1.68 -0.65
C ALA A 48 -7.71 1.97 -0.84
N GLU A 49 -8.10 3.24 -1.05
CA GLU A 49 -9.46 3.62 -1.45
C GLU A 49 -9.87 2.98 -2.77
N ARG A 50 -9.03 3.05 -3.81
CA ARG A 50 -9.35 2.39 -5.09
C ARG A 50 -9.44 0.87 -5.00
N LEU A 51 -8.72 0.23 -4.08
CA LEU A 51 -8.84 -1.21 -3.85
C LEU A 51 -10.16 -1.56 -3.15
N VAL A 52 -10.62 -0.73 -2.21
CA VAL A 52 -11.92 -0.92 -1.54
C VAL A 52 -13.08 -0.64 -2.47
N ASP A 53 -13.01 0.43 -3.26
CA ASP A 53 -14.06 0.86 -4.17
C ASP A 53 -13.88 0.31 -5.59
N ALA A 54 -13.07 -0.75 -5.75
CA ALA A 54 -12.59 -1.27 -7.03
C ALA A 54 -13.68 -1.22 -8.13
N PRO A 55 -13.64 -0.26 -9.06
CA PRO A 55 -14.75 0.01 -9.98
C PRO A 55 -14.97 -1.14 -10.97
N ASP A 56 -13.95 -1.98 -11.15
CA ASP A 56 -13.89 -3.05 -12.14
C ASP A 56 -14.06 -4.46 -11.50
N GLY A 57 -14.49 -4.55 -10.23
CA GLY A 57 -14.61 -5.84 -9.54
C GLY A 57 -15.35 -5.81 -8.20
N HIS A 58 -15.20 -6.88 -7.41
CA HIS A 58 -15.68 -6.89 -6.03
C HIS A 58 -14.70 -6.10 -5.16
N GLY A 59 -15.14 -4.93 -4.70
CA GLY A 59 -14.42 -4.14 -3.71
C GLY A 59 -13.94 -4.99 -2.53
N MET A 60 -12.74 -4.72 -2.02
CA MET A 60 -12.16 -5.53 -0.95
C MET A 60 -12.35 -4.91 0.43
N ASN A 61 -12.20 -5.73 1.46
CA ASN A 61 -12.21 -5.23 2.83
C ASN A 61 -11.08 -4.20 3.04
N ARG A 62 -11.39 -3.08 3.72
CA ARG A 62 -10.44 -2.00 4.02
C ARG A 62 -9.14 -2.47 4.67
N SER A 63 -9.20 -3.43 5.59
CA SER A 63 -8.01 -3.97 6.24
C SER A 63 -7.11 -4.68 5.22
N MET A 64 -7.69 -5.48 4.32
CA MET A 64 -6.96 -6.14 3.25
C MET A 64 -6.34 -5.13 2.28
N ALA A 65 -7.10 -4.10 1.86
CA ALA A 65 -6.59 -3.04 1.00
C ALA A 65 -5.40 -2.31 1.63
N ALA A 66 -5.51 -1.95 2.92
CA ALA A 66 -4.44 -1.30 3.64
C ALA A 66 -3.21 -2.19 3.78
N GLU A 67 -3.38 -3.49 4.01
CA GLU A 67 -2.29 -4.47 4.03
C GLU A 67 -1.60 -4.58 2.67
N ILE A 68 -2.35 -4.76 1.58
CA ILE A 68 -1.77 -4.87 0.24
C ILE A 68 -0.92 -3.64 -0.09
N VAL A 69 -1.42 -2.43 0.17
CA VAL A 69 -0.67 -1.20 -0.09
C VAL A 69 0.56 -1.10 0.82
N ARG A 70 0.45 -1.54 2.07
CA ARG A 70 1.58 -1.56 3.01
C ARG A 70 2.65 -2.59 2.60
N ASP A 71 2.26 -3.72 2.03
CA ASP A 71 3.17 -4.70 1.43
C ASP A 71 3.89 -4.13 0.21
N ALA A 72 3.17 -3.36 -0.62
CA ALA A 72 3.72 -2.78 -1.83
C ALA A 72 4.46 -1.45 -1.62
N ALA A 73 4.40 -0.84 -0.42
CA ALA A 73 4.83 0.54 -0.21
C ALA A 73 6.27 0.83 -0.67
N SER A 74 7.24 -0.03 -0.32
CA SER A 74 8.64 0.16 -0.74
C SER A 74 8.82 0.00 -2.26
N LEU A 75 8.08 -0.90 -2.89
CA LEU A 75 8.07 -1.07 -4.35
C LEU A 75 7.42 0.14 -5.04
N ILE A 76 6.33 0.68 -4.48
CA ILE A 76 5.67 1.89 -4.97
C ILE A 76 6.65 3.06 -4.92
N ALA A 77 7.33 3.26 -3.79
CA ALA A 77 8.32 4.32 -3.64
C ALA A 77 9.47 4.18 -4.65
N ARG A 78 9.95 2.96 -4.89
CA ARG A 78 11.01 2.67 -5.88
C ARG A 78 10.59 3.01 -7.30
N ARG A 79 9.32 2.78 -7.65
CA ARG A 79 8.73 3.10 -8.97
C ARG A 79 8.22 4.53 -9.09
N GLY A 80 8.40 5.36 -8.06
CA GLY A 80 7.93 6.75 -8.01
C GLY A 80 8.22 7.56 -9.29
N PRO A 81 9.49 7.61 -9.75
CA PRO A 81 9.86 8.32 -10.98
C PRO A 81 9.14 7.81 -12.24
N ASP A 82 8.97 6.49 -12.37
CA ASP A 82 8.28 5.87 -13.51
C ASP A 82 6.77 6.22 -13.48
N ILE A 83 6.16 6.22 -12.29
CA ILE A 83 4.77 6.62 -12.07
C ILE A 83 4.57 8.08 -12.46
N GLU A 84 5.47 8.98 -12.01
CA GLU A 84 5.45 10.40 -12.36
C GLU A 84 5.54 10.63 -13.87
N ALA A 85 6.46 9.92 -14.55
CA ALA A 85 6.64 10.01 -15.98
C ALA A 85 5.42 9.52 -16.77
N SER A 86 4.69 8.52 -16.25
CA SER A 86 3.48 8.00 -16.88
C SER A 86 2.25 8.90 -16.72
N ALA A 87 2.20 9.71 -15.66
CA ALA A 87 1.00 10.46 -15.26
C ALA A 87 0.49 11.48 -16.31
N PRO A 88 1.34 12.26 -17.01
CA PRO A 88 0.88 13.19 -18.05
C PRO A 88 0.23 12.49 -19.25
N MET A 89 0.59 11.23 -19.50
CA MET A 89 0.09 10.42 -20.62
C MET A 89 -1.09 9.53 -20.23
N PHE A 90 -1.48 9.51 -18.95
CA PHE A 90 -2.56 8.67 -18.46
C PHE A 90 -3.88 8.99 -19.18
N ARG A 91 -4.37 8.04 -19.98
CA ARG A 91 -5.74 8.05 -20.48
C ARG A 91 -6.35 6.68 -20.22
N TYR A 92 -7.58 6.69 -19.73
CA TYR A 92 -8.25 5.45 -19.41
C TYR A 92 -8.45 4.61 -20.68
N GLY A 93 -7.84 3.42 -20.72
CA GLY A 93 -8.08 2.40 -21.76
C GLY A 93 -7.27 2.53 -23.06
N ASP A 94 -6.28 3.44 -23.16
CA ASP A 94 -5.50 3.63 -24.40
C ASP A 94 -4.17 2.86 -24.45
N GLY A 95 -3.87 2.07 -23.42
CA GLY A 95 -2.61 1.33 -23.33
C GLY A 95 -1.43 2.19 -22.86
N SER A 96 -1.70 3.32 -22.20
CA SER A 96 -0.68 4.07 -21.46
C SER A 96 0.18 3.15 -20.58
N ALA A 97 1.46 3.53 -20.39
CA ALA A 97 2.44 2.81 -19.58
C ALA A 97 2.13 2.93 -18.08
N ASP A 98 0.91 2.56 -17.71
CA ASP A 98 0.37 2.69 -16.38
C ASP A 98 1.00 1.67 -15.45
N HIS A 99 1.21 2.12 -14.22
CA HIS A 99 1.66 1.29 -13.15
C HIS A 99 0.48 0.80 -12.34
N TYR A 100 0.57 -0.46 -11.93
CA TYR A 100 -0.37 -1.13 -11.07
C TYR A 100 0.35 -1.52 -9.79
N ALA A 101 -0.35 -1.49 -8.66
CA ALA A 101 0.13 -2.07 -7.41
C ALA A 101 -0.90 -3.04 -6.84
N GLY A 102 -0.43 -4.06 -6.15
CA GLY A 102 -1.30 -5.08 -5.63
C GLY A 102 -0.60 -6.25 -4.98
N ARG A 103 -1.34 -7.35 -4.88
CA ARG A 103 -0.86 -8.64 -4.38
C ARG A 103 -1.22 -9.75 -5.37
N LEU A 104 -0.26 -10.61 -5.66
CA LEU A 104 -0.41 -11.78 -6.50
C LEU A 104 -0.38 -13.04 -5.64
N HIS A 105 -1.36 -13.91 -5.81
CA HIS A 105 -1.42 -15.21 -5.15
C HIS A 105 -1.10 -16.29 -6.18
N VAL A 106 0.15 -16.77 -6.17
CA VAL A 106 0.66 -17.70 -7.18
C VAL A 106 1.24 -18.95 -6.51
N ALA A 107 1.12 -20.10 -7.16
CA ALA A 107 1.87 -21.31 -6.84
C ALA A 107 3.03 -21.47 -7.80
N THR A 108 4.18 -21.79 -7.22
CA THR A 108 5.24 -22.51 -7.92
C THR A 108 5.08 -24.01 -7.66
N GLU A 109 5.90 -24.85 -8.32
CA GLU A 109 5.86 -26.31 -8.12
C GLU A 109 6.07 -26.75 -6.66
N GLN A 110 6.59 -25.87 -5.81
CA GLN A 110 7.02 -26.20 -4.45
C GLN A 110 6.17 -25.52 -3.37
N PHE A 111 5.67 -24.29 -3.60
CA PHE A 111 4.94 -23.52 -2.58
C PHE A 111 3.93 -22.55 -3.19
N SER A 112 2.86 -22.25 -2.44
CA SER A 112 2.02 -21.07 -2.69
C SER A 112 2.60 -19.85 -2.00
N ARG A 113 2.65 -18.72 -2.72
CA ARG A 113 3.16 -17.44 -2.20
C ARG A 113 2.21 -16.29 -2.52
N SER A 114 2.24 -15.29 -1.66
CA SER A 114 1.48 -14.05 -1.82
C SER A 114 2.46 -12.89 -1.91
N ASP A 115 2.74 -12.43 -3.12
CA ASP A 115 3.78 -11.44 -3.37
C ASP A 115 3.17 -10.06 -3.63
N ALA A 116 3.81 -9.03 -3.06
CA ALA A 116 3.52 -7.66 -3.47
C ALA A 116 3.98 -7.47 -4.93
N PHE A 117 3.17 -6.76 -5.71
CA PHE A 117 3.47 -6.42 -7.09
C PHE A 117 3.36 -4.92 -7.29
N VAL A 118 4.36 -4.34 -7.97
CA VAL A 118 4.28 -3.00 -8.55
C VAL A 118 4.96 -3.01 -9.90
N GLY A 119 4.21 -2.69 -10.96
CA GLY A 119 4.73 -2.71 -12.31
C GLY A 119 3.67 -2.42 -13.35
N THR A 120 4.08 -2.47 -14.61
CA THR A 120 3.22 -2.26 -15.77
C THR A 120 2.36 -3.48 -16.08
N LYS A 121 1.39 -3.32 -16.98
CA LYS A 121 0.59 -4.44 -17.50
C LYS A 121 1.45 -5.52 -18.16
N ALA A 122 2.54 -5.14 -18.85
CA ALA A 122 3.46 -6.08 -19.48
C ALA A 122 4.21 -6.91 -18.44
N GLU A 123 4.79 -6.26 -17.42
CA GLU A 123 5.49 -6.94 -16.32
C GLU A 123 4.54 -7.86 -15.52
N LEU A 124 3.27 -7.45 -15.35
CA LEU A 124 2.25 -8.32 -14.75
C LEU A 124 2.01 -9.56 -15.61
N ALA A 125 1.84 -9.40 -16.92
CA ALA A 125 1.62 -10.52 -17.84
C ALA A 125 2.81 -11.49 -17.84
N GLU A 126 4.04 -10.99 -17.85
CA GLU A 126 5.27 -11.80 -17.74
C GLU A 126 5.32 -12.57 -16.42
N THR A 127 5.00 -11.90 -15.30
CA THR A 127 4.96 -12.53 -13.97
C THR A 127 3.94 -13.66 -13.90
N LEU A 128 2.76 -13.47 -14.50
CA LEU A 128 1.71 -14.48 -14.53
C LEU A 128 2.03 -15.62 -15.51
N ALA A 129 2.68 -15.34 -16.64
CA ALA A 129 3.10 -16.38 -17.59
C ALA A 129 4.19 -17.30 -17.02
N GLY A 130 5.04 -16.77 -16.14
CA GLY A 130 6.04 -17.56 -15.41
C GLY A 130 5.49 -18.30 -14.17
N ALA A 131 4.24 -18.07 -13.77
CA ALA A 131 3.62 -18.73 -12.64
C ALA A 131 3.05 -20.10 -13.05
N GLY A 132 3.30 -21.15 -12.25
CA GLY A 132 2.74 -22.48 -12.51
C GLY A 132 1.22 -22.51 -12.36
N THR A 133 0.70 -21.88 -11.30
CA THR A 133 -0.74 -21.70 -11.08
C THR A 133 -1.01 -20.33 -10.46
N VAL A 134 -2.06 -19.64 -10.92
CA VAL A 134 -2.51 -18.36 -10.37
C VAL A 134 -3.82 -18.58 -9.60
N PHE A 135 -3.81 -18.30 -8.30
CA PHE A 135 -5.00 -18.42 -7.44
C PHE A 135 -5.78 -17.12 -7.31
N GLY A 136 -5.12 -15.97 -7.48
CA GLY A 136 -5.76 -14.68 -7.35
C GLY A 136 -4.83 -13.52 -7.68
N VAL A 137 -5.42 -12.44 -8.20
CA VAL A 137 -4.72 -11.21 -8.56
C VAL A 137 -5.55 -10.05 -8.00
N ASN A 138 -4.97 -9.30 -7.07
CA ASN A 138 -5.60 -8.13 -6.46
C ASN A 138 -4.75 -6.90 -6.80
N VAL A 139 -5.02 -6.23 -7.91
CA VAL A 139 -4.24 -5.08 -8.39
C VAL A 139 -5.14 -3.87 -8.67
N THR A 140 -4.59 -2.66 -8.50
CA THR A 140 -5.25 -1.40 -8.89
C THR A 140 -4.27 -0.52 -9.66
N ASN A 141 -4.81 0.32 -10.54
CA ASN A 141 -4.02 1.30 -11.29
C ASN A 141 -3.60 2.45 -10.38
N ILE A 142 -2.31 2.52 -10.06
CA ILE A 142 -1.75 3.54 -9.17
C ILE A 142 -1.38 4.83 -9.89
N THR A 143 -1.13 4.77 -11.21
CA THR A 143 -0.99 5.98 -12.03
C THR A 143 -2.26 6.82 -11.97
N ALA A 144 -3.43 6.19 -12.04
CA ALA A 144 -4.73 6.86 -11.88
C ALA A 144 -4.89 7.53 -10.49
N SER A 145 -4.46 6.85 -9.42
CA SER A 145 -4.42 7.43 -8.07
C SER A 145 -3.48 8.63 -7.97
N PHE A 146 -2.36 8.59 -8.68
CA PHE A 146 -1.36 9.65 -8.66
C PHE A 146 -1.86 10.88 -9.43
N VAL A 147 -2.49 10.69 -10.60
CA VAL A 147 -3.17 11.77 -11.33
C VAL A 147 -4.27 12.42 -10.49
N LEU A 148 -5.03 11.63 -9.73
CA LEU A 148 -6.03 12.17 -8.81
C LEU A 148 -5.38 13.02 -7.70
N LEU A 149 -4.28 12.55 -7.11
CA LEU A 149 -3.51 13.30 -6.12
C LEU A 149 -3.01 14.63 -6.69
N GLN A 150 -2.37 14.61 -7.87
CA GLN A 150 -1.88 15.80 -8.56
C GLN A 150 -2.99 16.82 -8.81
N ARG A 151 -4.16 16.38 -9.29
CA ARG A 151 -5.31 17.26 -9.53
C ARG A 151 -5.79 17.93 -8.24
N ARG A 152 -5.89 17.17 -7.13
CA ARG A 152 -6.29 17.71 -5.82
C ARG A 152 -5.26 18.69 -5.27
N ALA A 153 -3.98 18.35 -5.39
CA ALA A 153 -2.87 19.19 -4.94
C ALA A 153 -2.83 20.52 -5.71
N ALA A 154 -2.92 20.46 -7.04
CA ALA A 154 -2.93 21.64 -7.90
C ALA A 154 -4.12 22.58 -7.63
N GLY A 155 -5.30 22.04 -7.38
CA GLY A 155 -6.50 22.83 -7.06
C GLY A 155 -6.38 23.65 -5.78
N GLU A 156 -5.44 23.30 -4.90
CA GLU A 156 -5.30 23.83 -3.53
C GLU A 156 -3.91 24.39 -3.26
N GLY A 157 -3.07 24.48 -4.31
CA GLY A 157 -1.69 25.00 -4.20
C GLY A 157 -0.79 24.17 -3.29
N ILE A 158 -1.04 22.87 -3.14
CA ILE A 158 -0.26 21.98 -2.29
C ILE A 158 0.93 21.45 -3.09
N ASP A 159 2.15 21.71 -2.60
CA ASP A 159 3.35 21.13 -3.17
C ASP A 159 3.50 19.65 -2.76
N ILE A 160 3.62 18.79 -3.76
CA ILE A 160 3.84 17.34 -3.61
C ILE A 160 5.16 16.90 -4.26
N SER A 161 6.03 17.84 -4.64
CA SER A 161 7.36 17.53 -5.13
C SER A 161 8.18 16.79 -4.08
N GLY A 162 9.03 15.86 -4.54
CA GLY A 162 9.85 15.04 -3.64
C GLY A 162 9.05 14.15 -2.68
N MET A 163 7.81 13.78 -3.03
CA MET A 163 6.96 12.99 -2.12
C MET A 163 7.46 11.56 -1.90
N TRP A 164 8.26 11.01 -2.81
CA TRP A 164 8.72 9.62 -2.73
C TRP A 164 9.74 9.46 -1.59
N PRO A 165 9.41 8.69 -0.54
CA PRO A 165 10.38 8.41 0.51
C PRO A 165 11.48 7.48 -0.01
N ASP A 166 12.59 7.41 0.71
CA ASP A 166 13.58 6.35 0.48
C ASP A 166 12.89 4.97 0.63
N PRO A 167 12.88 4.13 -0.42
CA PRO A 167 12.28 2.80 -0.36
C PRO A 167 12.79 1.93 0.79
N ALA A 168 14.04 2.10 1.21
CA ALA A 168 14.65 1.34 2.31
C ALA A 168 14.14 1.77 3.70
N SER A 169 13.56 2.97 3.82
CA SER A 169 12.95 3.47 5.06
C SER A 169 11.53 2.94 5.30
N LEU A 170 10.92 2.29 4.30
CA LEU A 170 9.59 1.74 4.39
C LEU A 170 9.62 0.25 4.78
N PRO A 171 8.74 -0.19 5.70
CA PRO A 171 8.71 -1.59 6.12
C PRO A 171 8.24 -2.50 4.99
N THR A 172 8.99 -3.58 4.75
CA THR A 172 8.66 -4.63 3.78
C THR A 172 7.60 -5.60 4.32
N ALA A 173 7.12 -6.51 3.46
CA ALA A 173 6.29 -7.63 3.89
C ALA A 173 7.03 -8.56 4.87
N GLU A 174 8.32 -8.80 4.64
CA GLU A 174 9.14 -9.63 5.50
C GLU A 174 9.31 -9.01 6.89
N ASP A 175 9.59 -7.70 6.98
CA ASP A 175 9.72 -6.98 8.25
C ASP A 175 8.45 -7.11 9.10
N ARG A 176 7.27 -7.11 8.46
CA ARG A 176 6.00 -7.32 9.16
C ARG A 176 5.83 -8.74 9.64
N VAL A 177 6.13 -9.74 8.81
CA VAL A 177 6.07 -11.14 9.22
C VAL A 177 6.98 -11.37 10.43
N GLN A 178 8.20 -10.83 10.40
CA GLN A 178 9.14 -10.91 11.51
C GLN A 178 8.60 -10.20 12.77
N ARG A 179 8.02 -9.01 12.64
CA ARG A 179 7.42 -8.28 13.78
C ARG A 179 6.22 -9.00 14.37
N ILE A 180 5.34 -9.57 13.53
CA ILE A 180 4.20 -10.37 13.99
C ILE A 180 4.73 -11.61 14.73
N ALA A 181 5.69 -12.33 14.16
CA ALA A 181 6.30 -13.49 14.81
C ALA A 181 6.95 -13.12 16.15
N ALA A 182 7.63 -11.97 16.25
CA ALA A 182 8.19 -11.48 17.51
C ALA A 182 7.10 -11.19 18.56
N ASN A 183 5.99 -10.56 18.16
CA ASN A 183 4.86 -10.30 19.06
C ASN A 183 4.20 -11.60 19.56
N TRP A 184 4.04 -12.59 18.69
CA TRP A 184 3.54 -13.92 19.08
C TRP A 184 4.47 -14.60 20.07
N ARG A 185 5.79 -14.59 19.82
CA ARG A 185 6.78 -15.14 20.77
C ARG A 185 6.67 -14.45 22.12
N ALA A 186 6.60 -13.11 22.15
CA ALA A 186 6.45 -12.35 23.39
C ALA A 186 5.14 -12.68 24.15
N ALA A 187 4.02 -12.83 23.43
CA ALA A 187 2.75 -13.21 24.03
C ALA A 187 2.77 -14.64 24.60
N ILE A 188 3.41 -15.58 23.91
CA ILE A 188 3.61 -16.95 24.38
C ILE A 188 4.49 -16.96 25.62
N THR A 189 5.65 -16.28 25.60
CA THR A 189 6.55 -16.17 26.77
C THR A 189 5.82 -15.59 27.97
N LYS A 190 5.05 -14.51 27.79
CA LYS A 190 4.23 -13.93 28.86
C LYS A 190 3.23 -14.95 29.41
N THR A 191 2.51 -15.65 28.53
CA THR A 191 1.52 -16.66 28.93
C THR A 191 2.16 -17.83 29.69
N ASN A 192 3.35 -18.26 29.28
CA ASN A 192 4.08 -19.35 29.95
C ASN A 192 4.58 -18.92 31.33
N ASN A 193 5.08 -17.70 31.46
CA ASN A 193 5.48 -17.13 32.75
C ASN A 193 4.27 -16.95 33.68
N ASP A 194 3.15 -16.43 33.17
CA ASP A 194 1.91 -16.23 33.94
C ASP A 194 1.29 -17.56 34.41
N ARG A 195 1.58 -18.68 33.73
CA ARG A 195 1.10 -20.03 34.05
C ARG A 195 2.10 -20.88 34.86
N GLY A 196 3.26 -20.34 35.22
CA GLY A 196 4.28 -21.05 36.00
C GLY A 196 5.02 -22.16 35.25
N PHE A 197 5.06 -22.10 33.91
CA PHE A 197 5.84 -23.03 33.08
C PHE A 197 7.24 -22.49 32.74
N GLY A 198 7.65 -21.38 33.36
CA GLY A 198 9.01 -20.83 33.23
C GLY A 198 9.87 -21.31 34.38
N GLU A 199 10.89 -22.12 34.05
CA GLU A 199 11.94 -22.70 34.91
C GLU A 199 11.63 -24.07 35.57
N GLU A 200 11.97 -25.13 34.82
CA GLU A 200 12.94 -26.14 35.28
C GLU A 200 14.19 -26.07 34.40
#